data_AF-A0A927G324-F1
#
_entry.id   AF-A0A927G324-F1
#
_cell.length_a   1.000
_cell.length_b   1.000
_cell.length_c   1.000
_cell.angle_alpha   90.00
_cell.angle_beta   90.00
_cell.angle_gamma   90.00
#
_symmetry.space_group_name_H-M   'P 1'
#
loop_
_entity.id
_entity.type
_entity.pdbx_description
1 polymer ?
#
loop_
_entity_poly.entity_id
_entity_poly.type
_entity_poly.pdbx_seq_one_letter_code
_entity_poly.pdbx_strand_id
1 'polypeptide(L)'
;MLKKTIKKLYKITKYWFLGTEILLSKANVPFSINNYKVLNLKNKFKGKRCFIIGNGPSLKPEDLDKLKGEITFASNKIYKIFNKTSWRPTFYMVVDPIVLEENVKDINLVEAKTKFTLKDYKHLFKADIYFNNNLNNKRGTFSKNIMESLYSSGSVSYHLLQIAYYMGFSEVYLLGHDYNYKEAISRTKDLSFLKEEENSEHYFTKDYIRVDEKKPGQAPELIYQGMEIAKIVFERSGRKIYNATRITYLDIFEHKNFDELGRDKDNDKQYIKEVL
;
A
#
# COMPACT_ATOMS: atom_id res chain seq x y z
N MET A 1 -23.63 31.62 27.24
CA MET A 1 -23.67 32.24 25.89
C MET A 1 -22.31 32.12 25.17
N LEU A 2 -21.20 32.57 25.77
CA LEU A 2 -19.84 32.58 25.19
C LEU A 2 -19.34 31.22 24.66
N LYS A 3 -19.47 30.12 25.42
CA LYS A 3 -19.05 28.76 24.99
C LYS A 3 -19.73 28.29 23.69
N LYS A 4 -21.00 28.68 23.45
CA LYS A 4 -21.75 28.30 22.25
C LYS A 4 -21.24 29.08 21.03
N THR A 5 -20.95 30.38 21.21
CA THR A 5 -20.36 31.24 20.17
C THR A 5 -18.96 30.78 19.78
N ILE A 6 -18.11 30.45 20.76
CA ILE A 6 -16.75 29.92 20.51
C ILE A 6 -16.82 28.58 19.74
N LYS A 7 -17.69 27.64 20.15
CA LYS A 7 -17.88 26.38 19.42
C LYS A 7 -18.36 26.60 17.98
N LYS A 8 -19.24 27.58 17.75
CA LYS A 8 -19.73 27.93 16.41
C LYS A 8 -18.62 28.52 15.54
N LEU A 9 -17.85 29.48 16.06
CA LEU A 9 -16.70 30.08 15.37
C LEU A 9 -15.64 29.03 15.04
N TYR A 10 -15.28 28.16 15.99
CA TYR A 10 -14.35 27.05 15.78
C TYR A 10 -14.81 26.10 14.67
N LYS A 11 -16.11 25.78 14.62
CA LYS A 11 -16.66 24.96 13.52
C LYS A 11 -16.50 25.68 12.17
N ILE A 12 -16.87 26.95 12.08
CA ILE A 12 -16.78 27.74 10.84
C ILE A 12 -15.33 27.80 10.34
N THR A 13 -14.38 28.14 11.22
CA THR A 13 -12.96 28.21 10.84
C THR A 13 -12.41 26.84 10.44
N LYS A 14 -12.82 25.76 11.14
CA LYS A 14 -12.48 24.39 10.76
C LYS A 14 -13.01 24.01 9.37
N TYR A 15 -14.25 24.37 9.04
CA TYR A 15 -14.84 24.09 7.72
C TYR A 15 -14.16 24.90 6.62
N TRP A 16 -13.87 26.18 6.85
CA TRP A 16 -13.11 27.01 5.92
C TRP A 16 -11.72 26.42 5.65
N PHE A 17 -10.99 26.07 6.71
CA PHE A 17 -9.67 25.46 6.59
C PHE A 17 -9.71 24.15 5.81
N LEU A 18 -10.68 23.28 6.11
CA LEU A 18 -10.86 22.01 5.39
C LEU A 18 -11.23 22.23 3.91
N GLY A 19 -12.11 23.19 3.62
CA GLY A 19 -12.48 23.54 2.25
C GLY A 19 -11.28 24.05 1.45
N THR A 20 -10.49 24.96 2.03
CA THR A 20 -9.26 25.47 1.43
C THR A 20 -8.23 24.37 1.19
N GLU A 21 -8.00 23.49 2.18
CA GLU A 21 -7.05 22.36 2.05
C GLU A 21 -7.45 21.44 0.87
N ILE A 22 -8.74 21.14 0.73
CA ILE A 22 -9.25 20.30 -0.37
C ILE A 22 -9.05 20.99 -1.73
N LEU A 23 -9.43 22.26 -1.85
CA LEU A 23 -9.30 23.03 -3.10
C LEU A 23 -7.84 23.13 -3.55
N LEU A 24 -6.93 23.45 -2.64
CA LEU A 24 -5.49 23.56 -2.93
C LEU A 24 -4.88 22.19 -3.28
N SER A 25 -5.29 21.12 -2.59
CA SER A 25 -4.82 19.77 -2.89
C SER A 25 -5.21 19.31 -4.31
N LYS A 26 -6.44 19.65 -4.75
CA LYS A 26 -6.88 19.42 -6.14
C LYS A 26 -6.04 20.19 -7.15
N ALA A 27 -5.65 21.42 -6.82
CA ALA A 27 -4.79 22.27 -7.64
C ALA A 27 -3.28 21.92 -7.57
N ASN A 28 -2.90 20.87 -6.83
CA ASN A 28 -1.51 20.53 -6.55
C ASN A 28 -0.71 21.62 -5.80
N VAL A 29 -1.38 22.48 -5.04
CA VAL A 29 -0.75 23.54 -4.23
C VAL A 29 -0.59 23.05 -2.78
N PRO A 30 0.63 23.00 -2.23
CA PRO A 30 0.84 22.49 -0.88
C PRO A 30 0.38 23.50 0.17
N PHE A 31 -0.56 23.11 1.03
CA PHE A 31 -1.10 23.96 2.11
C PHE A 31 -0.45 23.68 3.48
N SER A 32 0.20 22.54 3.64
CA SER A 32 0.84 22.10 4.87
C SER A 32 2.20 21.46 4.59
N ILE A 33 3.04 21.32 5.64
CA ILE A 33 4.31 20.58 5.56
C ILE A 33 4.07 19.16 5.02
N ASN A 34 2.99 18.50 5.45
CA ASN A 34 2.63 17.19 4.94
C ASN A 34 2.31 17.23 3.44
N ASN A 35 1.53 18.22 2.97
CA ASN A 35 1.26 18.37 1.53
C ASN A 35 2.53 18.63 0.73
N TYR A 36 3.47 19.42 1.26
CA TYR A 36 4.77 19.63 0.62
C TYR A 36 5.57 18.32 0.51
N LYS A 37 5.60 17.50 1.58
CA LYS A 37 6.20 16.16 1.52
C LYS A 37 5.53 15.26 0.47
N VAL A 38 4.19 15.27 0.38
CA VAL A 38 3.45 14.52 -0.64
C VAL A 38 3.82 15.00 -2.04
N LEU A 39 3.85 16.32 -2.27
CA LEU A 39 4.21 16.91 -3.56
C LEU A 39 5.61 16.46 -4.01
N ASN A 40 6.58 16.39 -3.09
CA ASN A 40 7.95 15.94 -3.37
C ASN A 40 8.07 14.45 -3.73
N LEU A 41 7.02 13.65 -3.56
CA LEU A 41 6.99 12.27 -4.06
C LEU A 41 6.74 12.21 -5.57
N LYS A 42 6.14 13.25 -6.16
CA LYS A 42 5.67 13.22 -7.55
C LYS A 42 6.81 12.97 -8.52
N ASN A 43 6.70 11.89 -9.31
CA ASN A 43 7.69 11.48 -10.30
C ASN A 43 9.13 11.29 -9.76
N LYS A 44 9.31 11.15 -8.44
CA LYS A 44 10.65 10.97 -7.83
C LYS A 44 11.40 9.77 -8.39
N PHE A 45 10.68 8.72 -8.78
CA PHE A 45 11.23 7.49 -9.34
C PHE A 45 10.75 7.24 -10.77
N LYS A 46 10.61 8.33 -11.56
CA LYS A 46 10.13 8.25 -12.94
C LYS A 46 10.94 7.25 -13.77
N GLY A 47 10.25 6.29 -14.37
CA GLY A 47 10.86 5.31 -15.28
C GLY A 47 11.60 4.14 -14.60
N LYS A 48 11.64 4.11 -13.27
CA LYS A 48 12.21 2.98 -12.51
C LYS A 48 11.16 1.92 -12.23
N ARG A 49 11.62 0.75 -11.78
CA ARG A 49 10.76 -0.29 -11.20
C ARG A 49 10.69 -0.24 -9.67
N CYS A 50 9.64 -0.81 -9.11
CA CYS A 50 9.56 -1.12 -7.68
C CYS A 50 8.84 -2.44 -7.41
N PHE A 51 8.97 -2.92 -6.18
CA PHE A 51 8.26 -4.10 -5.69
C PHE A 51 7.26 -3.71 -4.60
N ILE A 52 6.03 -4.21 -4.69
CA ILE A 52 5.05 -4.15 -3.61
C ILE A 52 5.00 -5.55 -2.99
N ILE A 53 5.31 -5.61 -1.70
CA ILE A 53 5.44 -6.84 -0.93
C ILE A 53 4.15 -7.07 -0.16
N GLY A 54 3.48 -8.16 -0.50
CA GLY A 54 2.32 -8.67 0.21
C GLY A 54 2.75 -9.45 1.45
N ASN A 55 1.80 -10.14 2.07
CA ASN A 55 2.06 -10.90 3.29
C ASN A 55 1.65 -12.37 3.15
N GLY A 56 1.36 -12.85 1.93
CA GLY A 56 0.82 -14.17 1.70
C GLY A 56 1.82 -15.32 1.87
N PRO A 57 1.34 -16.57 1.91
CA PRO A 57 2.11 -17.75 2.30
C PRO A 57 3.30 -18.08 1.40
N SER A 58 3.26 -17.72 0.12
CA SER A 58 4.39 -18.00 -0.79
C SER A 58 5.61 -17.10 -0.58
N LEU A 59 5.48 -16.03 0.22
CA LEU A 59 6.59 -15.13 0.50
C LEU A 59 7.61 -15.79 1.43
N LYS A 60 8.87 -15.81 1.01
CA LYS A 60 9.97 -16.36 1.80
C LYS A 60 11.00 -15.30 2.22
N PRO A 61 11.72 -15.48 3.33
CA PRO A 61 12.79 -14.57 3.73
C PRO A 61 13.86 -14.37 2.65
N GLU A 62 14.21 -15.44 1.92
CA GLU A 62 15.22 -15.41 0.85
C GLU A 62 14.77 -14.54 -0.32
N ASP A 63 13.46 -14.42 -0.55
CA ASP A 63 12.93 -13.53 -1.57
C ASP A 63 13.21 -12.06 -1.21
N LEU A 64 13.08 -11.73 0.08
CA LEU A 64 13.37 -10.39 0.59
C LEU A 64 14.86 -10.08 0.54
N ASP A 65 15.71 -11.07 0.81
CA ASP A 65 17.17 -10.90 0.68
C ASP A 65 17.59 -10.58 -0.76
N LYS A 66 16.93 -11.17 -1.77
CA LYS A 66 17.16 -10.84 -3.19
C LYS A 66 16.78 -9.39 -3.53
N LEU A 67 15.83 -8.80 -2.79
CA LEU A 67 15.35 -7.43 -2.99
C LEU A 67 16.18 -6.35 -2.28
N LYS A 68 17.31 -6.71 -1.63
CA LYS A 68 18.23 -5.71 -1.08
C LYS A 68 18.80 -4.85 -2.21
N GLY A 69 18.65 -3.53 -2.10
CA GLY A 69 19.02 -2.55 -3.13
C GLY A 69 17.85 -2.13 -4.04
N GLU A 70 16.76 -2.90 -4.06
CA GLU A 70 15.55 -2.54 -4.82
C GLU A 70 14.66 -1.56 -4.04
N ILE A 71 13.84 -0.80 -4.77
CA ILE A 71 12.82 0.05 -4.17
C ILE A 71 11.60 -0.80 -3.84
N THR A 72 11.26 -0.87 -2.56
CA THR A 72 10.22 -1.76 -2.06
C THR A 72 9.19 -1.02 -1.22
N PHE A 73 7.92 -1.39 -1.40
CA PHE A 73 6.81 -1.02 -0.55
C PHE A 73 6.34 -2.25 0.22
N ALA A 74 6.15 -2.13 1.52
CA ALA A 74 5.56 -3.19 2.33
C ALA A 74 4.46 -2.63 3.24
N SER A 75 3.68 -3.51 3.84
CA SER A 75 2.54 -3.08 4.66
C SER A 75 2.22 -4.03 5.80
N ASN A 76 1.37 -3.56 6.71
CA ASN A 76 0.81 -4.33 7.80
C ASN A 76 1.91 -5.05 8.60
N LYS A 77 1.80 -6.36 8.84
CA LYS A 77 2.69 -7.08 9.74
C LYS A 77 3.85 -7.77 9.03
N ILE A 78 4.31 -7.21 7.92
CA ILE A 78 5.52 -7.68 7.23
C ILE A 78 6.70 -7.85 8.20
N TYR A 79 6.77 -7.03 9.27
CA TYR A 79 7.81 -7.10 10.28
C TYR A 79 7.91 -8.45 10.99
N LYS A 80 6.87 -9.29 10.95
CA LYS A 80 6.92 -10.65 11.51
C LYS A 80 7.93 -11.57 10.80
N ILE A 81 8.42 -11.21 9.61
CA ILE A 81 9.48 -11.96 8.91
C ILE A 81 10.90 -11.45 9.23
N PHE A 82 11.05 -10.30 9.90
CA PHE A 82 12.33 -9.59 10.03
C PHE A 82 13.37 -10.29 10.90
N ASN A 83 12.98 -11.26 11.72
CA ASN A 83 13.94 -12.10 12.45
C ASN A 83 14.62 -13.15 11.55
N LYS A 84 14.13 -13.35 10.32
CA LYS A 84 14.68 -14.30 9.33
C LYS A 84 15.43 -13.62 8.18
N THR A 85 15.45 -12.28 8.14
CA THR A 85 16.14 -11.52 7.08
C THR A 85 16.58 -10.14 7.58
N SER A 86 17.74 -9.67 7.10
CA SER A 86 18.18 -8.28 7.32
C SER A 86 17.55 -7.27 6.36
N TRP A 87 16.72 -7.71 5.42
CA TRP A 87 15.99 -6.81 4.54
C TRP A 87 15.01 -5.93 5.33
N ARG A 88 14.90 -4.66 4.92
CA ARG A 88 13.90 -3.69 5.39
C ARG A 88 13.27 -2.98 4.20
N PRO A 89 11.97 -2.65 4.26
CA PRO A 89 11.30 -1.98 3.15
C PRO A 89 11.79 -0.54 2.97
N THR A 90 11.78 -0.05 1.73
CA THR A 90 12.02 1.38 1.48
C THR A 90 10.86 2.23 1.99
N PHE A 91 9.63 1.79 1.68
CA PHE A 91 8.40 2.43 2.06
C PHE A 91 7.52 1.46 2.85
N TYR A 92 6.90 1.92 3.93
CA TYR A 92 6.06 1.07 4.77
C TYR A 92 4.73 1.74 5.07
N MET A 93 3.62 1.02 4.91
CA MET A 93 2.27 1.58 5.07
C MET A 93 1.37 0.71 5.93
N VAL A 94 0.63 1.31 6.86
CA VAL A 94 -0.47 0.67 7.56
C VAL A 94 -1.67 1.61 7.59
N VAL A 95 -2.83 1.09 7.23
CA VAL A 95 -4.09 1.86 7.12
C VAL A 95 -5.30 1.13 7.67
N ASP A 96 -5.15 -0.11 8.11
CA ASP A 96 -6.26 -0.84 8.73
C ASP A 96 -6.31 -0.48 10.23
N PRO A 97 -7.46 0.02 10.73
CA PRO A 97 -7.58 0.44 12.12
C PRO A 97 -7.41 -0.72 13.10
N ILE A 98 -7.90 -1.93 12.78
CA ILE A 98 -7.77 -3.11 13.63
C ILE A 98 -6.29 -3.51 13.71
N VAL A 99 -5.61 -3.60 12.55
CA VAL A 99 -4.18 -3.92 12.52
C VAL A 99 -3.37 -2.90 13.32
N LEU A 100 -3.70 -1.62 13.21
CA LEU A 100 -3.06 -0.56 13.98
C LEU A 100 -3.32 -0.71 15.48
N GLU A 101 -4.58 -0.73 15.92
CA GLU A 101 -4.95 -0.80 17.34
C GLU A 101 -4.32 -2.01 18.04
N GLU A 102 -4.32 -3.16 17.38
CA GLU A 102 -3.85 -4.43 17.94
C GLU A 102 -2.31 -4.59 17.92
N ASN A 103 -1.59 -3.79 17.11
CA ASN A 103 -0.15 -4.00 16.86
C ASN A 103 0.68 -2.70 16.81
N VAL A 104 0.13 -1.58 17.28
CA VAL A 104 0.74 -0.24 17.17
C VAL A 104 2.16 -0.16 17.76
N LYS A 105 2.44 -0.94 18.80
CA LYS A 105 3.77 -0.98 19.45
C LYS A 105 4.83 -1.47 18.49
N ASP A 106 4.61 -2.64 17.88
CA ASP A 106 5.54 -3.24 16.93
C ASP A 106 5.59 -2.48 15.62
N ILE A 107 4.43 -2.02 15.12
CA ILE A 107 4.33 -1.21 13.90
C ILE A 107 5.17 0.07 14.01
N ASN A 108 5.19 0.72 15.17
CA ASN A 108 6.01 1.91 15.36
C ASN A 108 7.52 1.62 15.38
N LEU A 109 7.95 0.40 15.74
CA LEU A 109 9.35 -0.03 15.74
C LEU A 109 9.87 -0.43 14.34
N VAL A 110 8.98 -0.62 13.36
CA VAL A 110 9.39 -0.99 11.99
C VAL A 110 10.35 0.04 11.41
N GLU A 111 11.50 -0.40 10.93
CA GLU A 111 12.44 0.45 10.21
C GLU A 111 12.08 0.53 8.74
N ALA A 112 11.90 1.75 8.24
CA ALA A 112 11.67 2.08 6.83
C ALA A 112 12.11 3.52 6.59
N LYS A 113 12.49 3.88 5.35
CA LYS A 113 12.92 5.26 5.04
C LYS A 113 11.76 6.25 5.07
N THR A 114 10.57 5.79 4.70
CA THR A 114 9.37 6.61 4.80
C THR A 114 8.17 5.74 5.15
N LYS A 115 7.46 6.16 6.18
CA LYS A 115 6.24 5.54 6.69
C LYS A 115 5.02 6.32 6.23
N PHE A 116 3.99 5.59 5.80
CA PHE A 116 2.75 6.12 5.27
C PHE A 116 1.56 5.67 6.11
N THR A 117 0.57 6.55 6.25
CA THR A 117 -0.75 6.18 6.79
C THR A 117 -1.85 7.11 6.27
N LEU A 118 -3.09 6.90 6.71
CA LEU A 118 -4.19 7.83 6.45
C LEU A 118 -4.28 8.87 7.55
N LYS A 119 -4.77 10.07 7.21
CA LYS A 119 -4.88 11.23 8.10
C LYS A 119 -5.67 10.90 9.37
N ASP A 120 -6.66 10.02 9.28
CA ASP A 120 -7.47 9.57 10.41
C ASP A 120 -6.66 8.73 11.41
N TYR A 121 -5.61 8.04 10.97
CA TYR A 121 -4.80 7.12 11.78
C TYR A 121 -3.45 7.68 12.22
N LYS A 122 -3.13 8.93 11.86
CA LYS A 122 -1.87 9.60 12.22
C LYS A 122 -1.60 9.69 13.73
N HIS A 123 -2.63 9.53 14.56
CA HIS A 123 -2.53 9.57 16.01
C HIS A 123 -2.14 8.22 16.63
N LEU A 124 -2.34 7.13 15.89
CA LEU A 124 -1.94 5.77 16.29
C LEU A 124 -0.53 5.46 15.78
N PHE A 125 -0.28 5.74 14.50
CA PHE A 125 0.96 5.39 13.82
C PHE A 125 1.84 6.61 13.59
N LYS A 126 3.11 6.54 14.02
CA LYS A 126 4.15 7.55 13.78
C LYS A 126 4.63 7.50 12.33
N ALA A 127 3.76 7.85 11.40
CA ALA A 127 4.07 7.93 9.97
C ALA A 127 4.71 9.29 9.60
N ASP A 128 5.57 9.29 8.59
CA ASP A 128 6.26 10.48 8.09
C ASP A 128 5.36 11.36 7.21
N ILE A 129 4.47 10.69 6.48
CA ILE A 129 3.51 11.27 5.53
C ILE A 129 2.16 10.59 5.73
N TYR A 130 1.10 11.39 5.77
CA TYR A 130 -0.27 10.90 5.85
C TYR A 130 -1.13 11.43 4.69
N PHE A 131 -2.11 10.64 4.28
CA PHE A 131 -2.97 10.95 3.13
C PHE A 131 -4.43 11.12 3.55
N ASN A 132 -5.17 11.98 2.85
CA ASN A 132 -6.63 11.95 2.97
C ASN A 132 -7.15 10.60 2.44
N ASN A 133 -8.27 10.16 2.98
CA ASN A 133 -8.97 8.96 2.54
C ASN A 133 -10.39 9.33 2.15
N ASN A 134 -10.80 8.95 0.96
CA ASN A 134 -12.16 9.19 0.49
C ASN A 134 -12.92 7.87 0.41
N LEU A 135 -13.55 7.53 1.52
CA LEU A 135 -14.38 6.33 1.67
C LEU A 135 -15.76 6.46 1.01
N ASN A 136 -16.17 7.68 0.67
CA ASN A 136 -17.52 7.99 0.15
C ASN A 136 -17.62 7.89 -1.37
N ASN A 137 -16.52 7.59 -2.07
CA ASN A 137 -16.51 7.56 -3.53
C ASN A 137 -16.90 6.20 -4.11
N LYS A 138 -17.37 6.21 -5.36
CA LYS A 138 -17.75 5.00 -6.10
C LYS A 138 -16.61 3.97 -6.05
N ARG A 139 -16.98 2.72 -5.79
CA ARG A 139 -16.08 1.55 -5.90
C ARG A 139 -15.33 1.65 -7.23
N GLY A 140 -14.01 1.52 -7.18
CA GLY A 140 -13.16 1.58 -8.37
C GLY A 140 -12.61 2.96 -8.75
N THR A 141 -12.49 3.87 -7.80
CA THR A 141 -11.74 5.12 -8.02
C THR A 141 -10.24 4.89 -7.82
N PHE A 142 -9.39 5.37 -8.73
CA PHE A 142 -7.94 5.31 -8.60
C PHE A 142 -7.35 6.73 -8.60
N SER A 143 -6.59 7.08 -7.56
CA SER A 143 -6.00 8.40 -7.46
C SER A 143 -4.77 8.56 -8.35
N LYS A 144 -4.81 9.54 -9.25
CA LYS A 144 -3.62 10.07 -9.94
C LYS A 144 -3.03 11.30 -9.22
N ASN A 145 -3.75 11.84 -8.23
CA ASN A 145 -3.32 12.96 -7.41
C ASN A 145 -3.52 12.60 -5.93
N ILE A 146 -2.52 11.93 -5.34
CA ILE A 146 -2.61 11.41 -3.97
C ILE A 146 -2.62 12.52 -2.91
N MET A 147 -2.32 13.77 -3.28
CA MET A 147 -2.48 14.91 -2.38
C MET A 147 -3.95 15.25 -2.15
N GLU A 148 -4.82 15.05 -3.14
CA GLU A 148 -6.26 15.17 -2.96
C GLU A 148 -6.76 14.07 -2.02
N SER A 149 -6.58 12.82 -2.41
CA SER A 149 -6.95 11.65 -1.61
C SER A 149 -6.35 10.38 -2.18
N LEU A 150 -6.16 9.39 -1.30
CA LEU A 150 -6.15 7.99 -1.70
C LEU A 150 -7.57 7.40 -1.66
N TYR A 151 -7.73 6.28 -2.35
CA TYR A 151 -8.95 5.48 -2.38
C TYR A 151 -8.68 4.05 -1.95
N SER A 152 -9.64 3.44 -1.27
CA SER A 152 -9.56 2.06 -0.82
C SER A 152 -10.25 1.10 -1.79
N SER A 153 -9.71 -0.12 -1.89
CA SER A 153 -10.35 -1.25 -2.59
C SER A 153 -9.92 -2.55 -1.92
N GLY A 154 -10.32 -2.74 -0.67
CA GLY A 154 -10.12 -3.99 0.09
C GLY A 154 -8.69 -4.35 0.49
N SER A 155 -7.66 -3.66 -0.01
CA SER A 155 -6.24 -3.95 0.31
C SER A 155 -5.38 -2.70 0.41
N VAL A 156 -4.42 -2.71 1.33
CA VAL A 156 -3.37 -1.69 1.46
C VAL A 156 -2.52 -1.61 0.18
N SER A 157 -2.35 -2.72 -0.52
CA SER A 157 -1.63 -2.76 -1.81
C SER A 157 -2.27 -1.84 -2.86
N TYR A 158 -3.60 -1.63 -2.82
CA TYR A 158 -4.26 -0.69 -3.73
C TYR A 158 -3.89 0.78 -3.43
N HIS A 159 -3.66 1.12 -2.16
CA HIS A 159 -3.12 2.42 -1.76
C HIS A 159 -1.67 2.57 -2.22
N LEU A 160 -0.86 1.53 -2.02
CA LEU A 160 0.55 1.49 -2.45
C LEU A 160 0.69 1.61 -3.97
N LEU A 161 -0.21 1.03 -4.75
CA LEU A 161 -0.24 1.19 -6.22
C LEU A 161 -0.52 2.64 -6.64
N GLN A 162 -1.43 3.35 -5.95
CA GLN A 162 -1.68 4.77 -6.21
C GLN A 162 -0.47 5.63 -5.86
N ILE A 163 0.20 5.33 -4.75
CA ILE A 163 1.44 6.02 -4.34
C ILE A 163 2.56 5.74 -5.37
N ALA A 164 2.78 4.48 -5.76
CA ALA A 164 3.77 4.11 -6.77
C ALA A 164 3.50 4.79 -8.12
N TYR A 165 2.22 4.85 -8.53
CA TYR A 165 1.83 5.58 -9.73
C TYR A 165 2.19 7.07 -9.63
N TYR A 166 1.87 7.73 -8.52
CA TYR A 166 2.20 9.14 -8.32
C TYR A 166 3.72 9.40 -8.31
N MET A 167 4.48 8.44 -7.77
CA MET A 167 5.94 8.47 -7.72
C MET A 167 6.62 8.23 -9.06
N GLY A 168 5.86 7.82 -10.08
CA GLY A 168 6.33 7.76 -11.47
C GLY A 168 6.92 6.42 -11.90
N PHE A 169 6.82 5.37 -11.08
CA PHE A 169 7.30 4.04 -11.46
C PHE A 169 6.66 3.57 -12.78
N SER A 170 7.48 3.05 -13.68
CA SER A 170 7.05 2.49 -14.96
C SER A 170 6.64 1.03 -14.82
N GLU A 171 7.31 0.28 -13.95
CA GLU A 171 7.06 -1.13 -13.68
C GLU A 171 6.85 -1.36 -12.19
N VAL A 172 5.80 -2.09 -11.84
CA VAL A 172 5.51 -2.48 -10.45
C VAL A 172 5.38 -3.99 -10.38
N TYR A 173 6.15 -4.62 -9.51
CA TYR A 173 6.14 -6.06 -9.31
C TYR A 173 5.46 -6.41 -7.99
N LEU A 174 4.41 -7.20 -8.04
CA LEU A 174 3.75 -7.75 -6.86
C LEU A 174 4.45 -9.04 -6.43
N LEU A 175 4.84 -9.15 -5.17
CA LEU A 175 5.43 -10.36 -4.59
C LEU A 175 4.72 -10.71 -3.28
N GLY A 176 4.45 -11.99 -3.00
CA GLY A 176 3.66 -12.41 -1.83
C GLY A 176 2.19 -11.98 -1.90
N HIS A 177 1.66 -11.81 -3.11
CA HIS A 177 0.26 -11.48 -3.40
C HIS A 177 -0.47 -12.73 -3.89
N ASP A 178 -0.60 -13.72 -3.02
CA ASP A 178 -1.16 -15.04 -3.32
C ASP A 178 -2.65 -14.98 -3.66
N TYR A 179 -3.38 -14.07 -3.02
CA TYR A 179 -4.84 -13.90 -3.22
C TYR A 179 -5.64 -15.19 -2.98
N ASN A 180 -5.15 -16.01 -2.04
CA ASN A 180 -5.75 -17.27 -1.62
C ASN A 180 -6.85 -17.00 -0.57
N TYR A 181 -8.04 -16.64 -1.03
CA TYR A 181 -9.22 -16.39 -0.19
C TYR A 181 -10.37 -17.34 -0.58
N LYS A 182 -11.19 -17.74 0.39
CA LYS A 182 -12.34 -18.61 0.16
C LYS A 182 -13.35 -18.00 -0.82
N GLU A 183 -13.57 -16.69 -0.73
CA GLU A 183 -14.40 -15.92 -1.66
C GLU A 183 -13.59 -15.23 -2.77
N ALA A 184 -12.37 -15.72 -3.06
CA ALA A 184 -11.60 -15.21 -4.19
C ALA A 184 -12.39 -15.37 -5.50
N ILE A 185 -12.30 -14.34 -6.33
CA ILE A 185 -12.89 -14.32 -7.67
C ILE A 185 -11.78 -14.29 -8.71
N SER A 186 -12.03 -14.89 -9.85
CA SER A 186 -11.18 -14.86 -11.04
C SER A 186 -12.07 -14.76 -12.26
N ARG A 187 -11.58 -14.05 -13.29
CA ARG A 187 -12.25 -13.96 -14.59
C ARG A 187 -11.59 -14.82 -15.67
N THR A 188 -10.42 -15.39 -15.39
CA THR A 188 -9.65 -16.17 -16.36
C THR A 188 -9.40 -17.62 -15.93
N LYS A 189 -9.70 -17.97 -14.68
CA LYS A 189 -9.47 -19.29 -14.09
C LYS A 189 -10.70 -19.74 -13.28
N ASP A 190 -10.92 -21.04 -13.23
CA ASP A 190 -11.82 -21.64 -12.23
C ASP A 190 -11.13 -21.65 -10.87
N LEU A 191 -11.83 -21.19 -9.82
CA LEU A 191 -11.38 -21.15 -8.43
C LEU A 191 -12.25 -22.01 -7.51
N SER A 192 -13.08 -22.90 -8.07
CA SER A 192 -13.99 -23.78 -7.31
C SER A 192 -13.29 -24.55 -6.18
N PHE A 193 -12.04 -25.00 -6.39
CA PHE A 193 -11.23 -25.72 -5.41
C PHE A 193 -10.87 -24.89 -4.15
N LEU A 194 -10.84 -23.55 -4.22
CA LEU A 194 -10.55 -22.71 -3.06
C LEU A 194 -11.67 -22.71 -2.01
N LYS A 195 -12.86 -23.20 -2.36
CA LYS A 195 -13.99 -23.32 -1.42
C LYS A 195 -13.83 -24.47 -0.44
N GLU A 196 -13.03 -25.48 -0.78
CA GLU A 196 -12.89 -26.74 -0.04
C GLU A 196 -11.67 -26.76 0.90
N GLU A 197 -10.66 -25.91 0.66
CA GLU A 197 -9.48 -25.84 1.53
C GLU A 197 -9.73 -24.97 2.77
N GLU A 198 -10.20 -25.59 3.86
CA GLU A 198 -10.36 -24.97 5.19
C GLU A 198 -9.02 -24.61 5.88
N ASN A 199 -7.89 -24.90 5.23
CA ASN A 199 -6.55 -24.92 5.83
C ASN A 199 -5.50 -24.06 5.12
N SER A 200 -5.89 -23.15 4.21
CA SER A 200 -4.92 -22.32 3.50
C SER A 200 -4.38 -21.22 4.42
N GLU A 201 -3.08 -21.29 4.74
CA GLU A 201 -2.38 -20.21 5.41
C GLU A 201 -2.50 -18.94 4.56
N HIS A 202 -3.25 -17.92 5.02
CA HIS A 202 -3.39 -16.66 4.28
C HIS A 202 -2.14 -15.77 4.36
N TYR A 203 -1.19 -16.13 5.23
CA TYR A 203 -0.02 -15.35 5.53
C TYR A 203 1.24 -16.21 5.63
N PHE A 204 2.42 -15.63 5.42
CA PHE A 204 3.73 -16.31 5.49
C PHE A 204 4.10 -16.92 6.85
N THR A 205 3.28 -16.71 7.88
CA THR A 205 3.51 -17.29 9.21
C THR A 205 2.20 -17.54 9.94
N LYS A 206 2.13 -18.65 10.69
CA LYS A 206 0.93 -19.07 11.44
C LYS A 206 0.54 -18.09 12.54
N ASP A 207 1.51 -17.40 13.14
CA ASP A 207 1.31 -16.40 14.19
C ASP A 207 1.05 -14.99 13.63
N TYR A 208 0.74 -14.85 12.33
CA TYR A 208 0.52 -13.55 11.71
C TYR A 208 -0.62 -12.77 12.39
N ILE A 209 -1.69 -13.47 12.76
CA ILE A 209 -2.74 -12.94 13.64
C ILE A 209 -2.64 -13.72 14.96
N ARG A 210 -2.51 -13.02 16.09
CA ARG A 210 -2.49 -13.69 17.40
C ARG A 210 -3.86 -14.30 17.71
N VAL A 211 -3.91 -15.31 18.56
CA VAL A 211 -5.16 -15.98 18.94
C VAL A 211 -6.14 -15.01 19.61
N ASP A 212 -5.63 -14.06 20.38
CA ASP A 212 -6.40 -13.04 21.11
C ASP A 212 -6.66 -11.76 20.30
N GLU A 213 -6.13 -11.68 19.07
CA GLU A 213 -6.20 -10.48 18.25
C GLU A 213 -7.49 -10.44 17.42
N LYS A 214 -8.10 -9.25 17.33
CA LYS A 214 -9.21 -9.00 16.41
C LYS A 214 -8.78 -9.22 14.95
N LYS A 215 -9.57 -10.00 14.21
CA LYS A 215 -9.30 -10.26 12.79
C LYS A 215 -9.77 -9.10 11.92
N PRO A 216 -8.90 -8.48 11.09
CA PRO A 216 -9.35 -7.55 10.08
C PRO A 216 -10.21 -8.28 9.03
N GLY A 217 -11.21 -7.58 8.50
CA GLY A 217 -12.07 -8.13 7.46
C GLY A 217 -11.30 -8.37 6.16
N GLN A 218 -11.68 -9.42 5.42
CA GLN A 218 -11.22 -9.67 4.07
C GLN A 218 -12.32 -9.25 3.09
N ALA A 219 -11.94 -8.66 1.96
CA ALA A 219 -12.88 -8.26 0.91
C ALA A 219 -12.36 -8.64 -0.48
N PRO A 220 -12.27 -9.94 -0.82
CA PRO A 220 -11.64 -10.41 -2.05
C PRO A 220 -12.23 -9.75 -3.30
N GLU A 221 -13.56 -9.68 -3.42
CA GLU A 221 -14.22 -9.01 -4.55
C GLU A 221 -13.76 -7.56 -4.76
N LEU A 222 -13.65 -6.78 -3.68
CA LEU A 222 -13.16 -5.40 -3.74
C LEU A 222 -11.68 -5.33 -4.10
N ILE A 223 -10.87 -6.26 -3.60
CA ILE A 223 -9.45 -6.37 -3.95
C ILE A 223 -9.33 -6.60 -5.46
N TYR A 224 -10.04 -7.59 -6.00
CA TYR A 224 -10.02 -7.91 -7.43
C TYR A 224 -10.41 -6.72 -8.29
N GLN A 225 -11.56 -6.09 -8.00
CA GLN A 225 -12.05 -4.92 -8.73
C GLN A 225 -11.04 -3.76 -8.71
N GLY A 226 -10.41 -3.53 -7.56
CA GLY A 226 -9.37 -2.50 -7.43
C GLY A 226 -8.14 -2.82 -8.28
N MET A 227 -7.67 -4.06 -8.22
CA MET A 227 -6.51 -4.51 -9.00
C MET A 227 -6.75 -4.42 -10.52
N GLU A 228 -7.96 -4.72 -11.00
CA GLU A 228 -8.33 -4.53 -12.42
C GLU A 228 -8.25 -3.06 -12.84
N ILE A 229 -8.72 -2.17 -11.97
CA ILE A 229 -8.73 -0.74 -12.24
C ILE A 229 -7.31 -0.18 -12.21
N ALA A 230 -6.49 -0.63 -11.26
CA ALA A 230 -5.08 -0.29 -11.23
C ALA A 230 -4.39 -0.73 -12.54
N LYS A 231 -4.64 -1.95 -13.02
CA LYS A 231 -4.12 -2.44 -14.30
C LYS A 231 -4.47 -1.48 -15.45
N ILE A 232 -5.75 -1.15 -15.60
CA ILE A 232 -6.23 -0.25 -16.66
C ILE A 232 -5.55 1.12 -16.59
N VAL A 233 -5.44 1.69 -15.38
CA VAL A 233 -4.84 3.02 -15.19
C VAL A 233 -3.35 3.04 -15.53
N PHE A 234 -2.60 2.03 -15.09
CA PHE A 234 -1.18 1.89 -15.39
C PHE A 234 -0.97 1.71 -16.91
N GLU A 235 -1.68 0.79 -17.54
CA GLU A 235 -1.50 0.48 -18.96
C GLU A 235 -1.87 1.63 -19.88
N ARG A 236 -2.96 2.36 -19.57
CA ARG A 236 -3.33 3.58 -20.30
C ARG A 236 -2.29 4.70 -20.20
N SER A 237 -1.36 4.58 -19.27
CA SER A 237 -0.28 5.54 -19.06
C SER A 237 1.08 5.00 -19.51
N GLY A 238 1.11 3.88 -20.25
CA GLY A 238 2.33 3.22 -20.73
C GLY A 238 3.15 2.54 -19.62
N ARG A 239 2.51 2.19 -18.50
CA ARG A 239 3.14 1.57 -17.33
C ARG A 239 2.59 0.17 -17.11
N LYS A 240 3.31 -0.67 -16.36
CA LYS A 240 2.95 -2.07 -16.17
C LYS A 240 2.96 -2.46 -14.69
N ILE A 241 2.03 -3.34 -14.36
CA ILE A 241 2.01 -4.08 -13.10
C ILE A 241 2.16 -5.56 -13.46
N TYR A 242 3.12 -6.22 -12.85
CA TYR A 242 3.40 -7.64 -12.98
C TYR A 242 3.11 -8.35 -11.67
N ASN A 243 2.66 -9.60 -11.73
CA ASN A 243 2.62 -10.47 -10.58
C ASN A 243 3.82 -11.41 -10.62
N ALA A 244 4.77 -11.21 -9.71
CA ALA A 244 5.95 -12.05 -9.54
C ALA A 244 5.79 -13.09 -8.43
N THR A 245 4.61 -13.18 -7.82
CA THR A 245 4.33 -14.19 -6.79
C THR A 245 4.36 -15.58 -7.42
N ARG A 246 5.11 -16.53 -6.82
CA ARG A 246 5.30 -17.88 -7.39
C ARG A 246 3.99 -18.65 -7.52
N ILE A 247 3.13 -18.56 -6.50
CA ILE A 247 1.81 -19.18 -6.48
C ILE A 247 0.82 -18.07 -6.20
N THR A 248 -0.08 -17.82 -7.15
CA THR A 248 -1.05 -16.74 -7.03
C THR A 248 -2.33 -17.05 -7.78
N TYR A 249 -3.43 -16.75 -7.12
CA TYR A 249 -4.79 -16.77 -7.67
C TYR A 249 -5.21 -15.37 -8.16
N LEU A 250 -4.35 -14.36 -8.04
CA LEU A 250 -4.55 -13.03 -8.60
C LEU A 250 -4.09 -13.01 -10.07
N ASP A 251 -5.01 -13.36 -10.95
CA ASP A 251 -4.81 -13.57 -12.39
C ASP A 251 -5.03 -12.32 -13.25
N ILE A 252 -5.07 -11.14 -12.63
CA ILE A 252 -5.29 -9.85 -13.32
C ILE A 252 -4.05 -9.38 -14.08
N PHE A 253 -2.86 -9.64 -13.53
CA PHE A 253 -1.60 -9.10 -14.02
C PHE A 253 -0.80 -10.16 -14.77
N GLU A 254 0.00 -9.71 -15.74
CA GLU A 254 0.97 -10.58 -16.40
C GLU A 254 1.93 -11.18 -15.37
N HIS A 255 2.12 -12.50 -15.43
CA HIS A 255 3.03 -13.20 -14.53
C HIS A 255 4.47 -13.06 -14.99
N LYS A 256 5.38 -12.80 -14.04
CA LYS A 256 6.83 -12.80 -14.28
C LYS A 256 7.49 -13.73 -13.27
N ASN A 257 8.38 -14.62 -13.72
CA ASN A 257 9.11 -15.47 -12.79
C ASN A 257 10.07 -14.64 -11.94
N PHE A 258 9.81 -14.54 -10.64
CA PHE A 258 10.65 -13.79 -9.71
C PHE A 258 12.11 -14.24 -9.70
N ASP A 259 12.35 -15.54 -9.85
CA ASP A 259 13.70 -16.10 -9.80
C ASP A 259 14.53 -15.78 -11.05
N GLU A 260 13.87 -15.35 -12.14
CA GLU A 260 14.52 -14.89 -13.39
C GLU A 260 14.68 -13.37 -13.45
N LEU A 261 14.12 -12.62 -12.49
CA LEU A 261 14.29 -11.18 -12.44
C LEU A 261 15.74 -10.84 -12.03
N GLY A 262 16.54 -10.42 -13.00
CA GLY A 262 17.86 -9.83 -12.73
C GLY A 262 17.74 -8.55 -11.90
N ARG A 263 18.82 -8.15 -11.21
CA ARG A 263 18.90 -6.86 -10.51
C ARG A 263 18.86 -5.70 -11.51
N ASP A 264 18.14 -4.65 -11.16
CA ASP A 264 18.15 -3.41 -11.94
C ASP A 264 19.42 -2.62 -11.62
N LYS A 265 20.38 -2.64 -12.55
CA LYS A 265 21.67 -1.96 -12.40
C LYS A 265 21.54 -0.44 -12.28
N ASP A 266 20.40 0.15 -12.69
CA ASP A 266 20.13 1.58 -12.57
C ASP A 266 19.54 1.97 -11.20
N ASN A 267 19.05 1.00 -10.42
CA ASN A 267 18.66 1.21 -9.03
C ASN A 267 19.89 1.25 -8.10
N ASP A 268 20.93 0.46 -8.36
CA ASP A 268 22.14 0.40 -7.52
C ASP A 268 22.86 1.77 -7.42
N LYS A 269 23.01 2.50 -8.54
CA LYS A 269 23.73 3.79 -8.57
C LYS A 269 23.02 4.93 -7.83
N GLN A 270 21.70 4.86 -7.70
CA GLN A 270 20.88 5.91 -7.08
C GLN A 270 20.33 5.53 -5.72
N TYR A 271 20.21 4.23 -5.40
CA TYR A 271 20.09 3.78 -4.02
C TYR A 271 21.21 4.42 -3.20
N ILE A 272 22.46 4.36 -3.66
CA ILE A 272 23.58 4.99 -2.94
C ILE A 272 23.46 6.53 -2.83
N LYS A 273 22.80 7.23 -3.78
CA LYS A 273 22.67 8.71 -3.78
C LYS A 273 21.45 9.27 -3.06
N GLU A 274 20.38 8.49 -2.89
CA GLU A 274 19.13 8.96 -2.27
C GLU A 274 18.82 8.27 -0.93
N VAL A 275 19.66 7.31 -0.52
CA VAL A 275 19.46 6.45 0.65
C VAL A 275 20.55 6.64 1.70
N LEU A 276 21.73 7.10 1.29
CA LEU A 276 22.72 7.72 2.17
C LEU A 276 22.47 9.24 2.20
#